data_AF-A0A967VWK9-F1
#
_entry.id   AF-A0A967VWK9-F1
#
_cell.length_a   1.000
_cell.length_b   1.000
_cell.length_c   1.000
_cell.angle_alpha   90.00
_cell.angle_beta   90.00
_cell.angle_gamma   90.00
#
_symmetry.space_group_name_H-M   'P 1'
#
loop_
_entity.id
_entity.type
_entity.pdbx_description
1 polymer ?
#
loop_
_entity_poly.entity_id
_entity_poly.type
_entity_poly.pdbx_seq_one_letter_code
_entity_poly.pdbx_strand_id
1 'polypeptide(L)'
;MVTTLGRNRASTGGAFEPVCGIAGVLRVDGARVRPDLLREMVSRLAHRGPDSRGVATLDGVGLGHARLSIIDPALGRQPMSIRDGELTLTYNGEIFNYLELRDELAGQGHRFRTGSDTEVVLRAYDEYGVECVHHFNGQWAFALWDARRRRLFLSRDRLGIRPLFYARTKKTGAREEFVFA
;
A
#
# COMPACT_ATOMS: atom_id res chain seq x y z
N MET A 1 18.80 44.43 19.07
CA MET A 1 18.67 44.89 17.67
C MET A 1 19.58 43.96 16.88
N VAL A 2 19.12 42.94 16.16
CA VAL A 2 18.09 42.93 15.13
C VAL A 2 17.24 41.65 15.25
N THR A 3 15.93 41.87 15.33
CA THR A 3 14.87 40.86 15.20
C THR A 3 14.65 40.60 13.71
N THR A 4 14.74 39.35 13.25
CA THR A 4 14.26 38.99 11.90
C THR A 4 12.88 38.36 12.04
N LEU A 5 11.87 39.08 11.55
CA LEU A 5 10.47 38.67 11.55
C LEU A 5 10.29 37.35 10.79
N GLY A 6 9.75 36.35 11.50
CA GLY A 6 9.20 35.16 10.88
C GLY A 6 8.02 35.51 9.97
N ARG A 7 8.03 34.98 8.75
CA ARG A 7 6.84 34.96 7.89
C ARG A 7 5.88 33.91 8.44
N ASN A 8 4.97 34.39 9.28
CA ASN A 8 3.80 33.69 9.75
C ASN A 8 2.87 33.44 8.55
N ARG A 9 2.78 32.20 8.05
CA ARG A 9 1.62 31.76 7.27
C ARG A 9 0.62 31.16 8.24
N ALA A 10 -0.34 31.98 8.65
CA ALA A 10 -1.57 31.49 9.24
C ALA A 10 -2.30 30.64 8.19
N SER A 11 -2.41 29.33 8.40
CA SER A 11 -3.34 28.48 7.66
C SER A 11 -4.60 28.28 8.51
N THR A 12 -5.61 29.09 8.22
CA THR A 12 -7.00 28.81 8.56
C THR A 12 -7.51 27.65 7.70
N GLY A 13 -8.04 26.60 8.35
CA GLY A 13 -8.60 25.41 7.70
C GLY A 13 -7.64 24.22 7.73
N GLY A 14 -8.06 23.12 8.38
CA GLY A 14 -7.28 21.89 8.49
C GLY A 14 -6.95 21.32 7.12
N ALA A 15 -5.73 21.60 6.64
CA ALA A 15 -5.19 20.98 5.45
C ALA A 15 -4.96 19.50 5.77
N PHE A 16 -5.81 18.63 5.20
CA PHE A 16 -5.52 17.21 5.15
C PHE A 16 -4.18 17.05 4.43
N GLU A 17 -3.17 16.47 5.09
CA GLU A 17 -1.99 16.00 4.38
C GLU A 17 -2.45 15.05 3.29
N PRO A 18 -2.23 15.38 2.00
CA PRO A 18 -2.69 14.51 0.94
C PRO A 18 -1.92 13.18 1.05
N VAL A 19 -2.67 12.08 1.03
CA VAL A 19 -2.20 10.72 1.34
C VAL A 19 -2.46 9.81 0.17
N CYS A 20 -1.74 8.71 -0.01
CA CYS A 20 -2.16 7.72 -1.00
C CYS A 20 -3.47 7.04 -0.58
N GLY A 21 -4.19 6.46 -1.53
CA GLY A 21 -5.33 5.59 -1.30
C GLY A 21 -5.02 4.17 -1.75
N ILE A 22 -5.43 3.18 -0.98
CA ILE A 22 -5.35 1.77 -1.38
C ILE A 22 -6.76 1.21 -1.47
N ALA A 23 -6.99 0.24 -2.34
CA ALA A 23 -8.28 -0.43 -2.47
C ALA A 23 -8.08 -1.84 -3.00
N GLY A 24 -9.04 -2.72 -2.76
CA GLY A 24 -9.01 -4.03 -3.40
C GLY A 24 -10.13 -4.98 -3.00
N VAL A 25 -10.09 -6.14 -3.64
CA VAL A 25 -11.11 -7.18 -3.54
C VAL A 25 -10.43 -8.55 -3.51
N LEU A 26 -10.81 -9.39 -2.55
CA LEU A 26 -10.50 -10.81 -2.50
C LEU A 26 -11.76 -11.61 -2.81
N ARG A 27 -11.67 -12.50 -3.81
CA ARG A 27 -12.70 -13.43 -4.22
C ARG A 27 -12.41 -14.80 -3.62
N VAL A 28 -13.27 -15.28 -2.74
CA VAL A 28 -13.07 -16.55 -2.02
C VAL A 28 -13.08 -17.75 -2.98
N ASP A 29 -13.82 -17.65 -4.08
CA ASP A 29 -13.88 -18.66 -5.13
C ASP A 29 -12.68 -18.65 -6.09
N GLY A 30 -11.72 -17.73 -5.88
CA GLY A 30 -10.54 -17.57 -6.72
C GLY A 30 -10.81 -16.91 -8.06
N ALA A 31 -12.02 -16.43 -8.34
CA ALA A 31 -12.32 -15.74 -9.58
C ALA A 31 -11.49 -14.45 -9.70
N ARG A 32 -11.07 -14.14 -10.93
CA ARG A 32 -10.34 -12.91 -11.21
C ARG A 32 -11.23 -11.69 -11.02
N VAL A 33 -10.73 -10.68 -10.32
CA VAL A 33 -11.43 -9.40 -10.14
C VAL A 33 -11.39 -8.62 -11.44
N ARG A 34 -12.52 -8.04 -11.86
CA ARG A 34 -12.57 -7.21 -13.07
C ARG A 34 -11.72 -5.94 -12.89
N PRO A 35 -10.82 -5.60 -13.83
CA PRO A 35 -10.04 -4.37 -13.76
C PRO A 35 -10.90 -3.10 -13.62
N ASP A 36 -12.05 -3.03 -14.28
CA ASP A 36 -12.94 -1.85 -14.24
C ASP A 36 -13.50 -1.59 -12.84
N LEU A 37 -13.85 -2.64 -12.09
CA LEU A 37 -14.29 -2.50 -10.71
C LEU A 37 -13.19 -1.86 -9.85
N LEU A 38 -11.93 -2.29 -10.01
CA LEU A 38 -10.81 -1.71 -9.28
C LEU A 38 -10.56 -0.25 -9.69
N ARG A 39 -10.66 0.07 -10.98
CA ARG A 39 -10.54 1.47 -11.46
C ARG A 39 -11.64 2.35 -10.88
N GLU A 40 -12.87 1.85 -10.80
CA GLU A 40 -13.97 2.55 -10.15
C GLU A 40 -13.67 2.80 -8.67
N MET A 41 -13.23 1.77 -7.93
CA MET A 41 -12.85 1.90 -6.51
C MET A 41 -11.72 2.94 -6.32
N VAL A 42 -10.65 2.85 -7.11
CA VAL A 42 -9.51 3.78 -7.05
C VAL A 42 -9.93 5.20 -7.43
N SER A 43 -10.86 5.39 -8.38
CA SER A 43 -11.33 6.73 -8.76
C SER A 43 -12.08 7.44 -7.64
N ARG A 44 -12.77 6.71 -6.75
CA ARG A 44 -13.38 7.29 -5.53
C ARG A 44 -12.34 7.78 -4.52
N LEU A 45 -11.12 7.28 -4.60
CA LEU A 45 -9.97 7.68 -3.77
C LEU A 45 -9.10 8.77 -4.44
N ALA A 46 -9.52 9.32 -5.58
CA ALA A 46 -8.74 10.30 -6.33
C ALA A 46 -8.39 11.58 -5.54
N HIS A 47 -9.23 11.97 -4.59
CA HIS A 47 -8.98 13.11 -3.71
C HIS A 47 -7.78 12.91 -2.77
N ARG A 48 -7.37 11.65 -2.56
CA ARG A 48 -6.18 11.28 -1.78
C ARG A 48 -4.93 11.30 -2.67
N GLY A 49 -5.00 10.61 -3.81
CA GLY A 49 -3.90 10.52 -4.76
C GLY A 49 -4.28 10.96 -6.18
N PRO A 50 -4.17 12.26 -6.50
CA PRO A 50 -4.54 12.79 -7.83
C PRO A 50 -3.50 12.47 -8.92
N ASP A 51 -2.26 12.13 -8.56
CA ASP A 51 -1.13 12.18 -9.50
C ASP A 51 -0.97 10.92 -10.33
N SER A 52 -1.23 9.74 -9.76
CA SER A 52 -1.25 8.50 -10.53
C SER A 52 -2.18 7.45 -9.95
N ARG A 53 -2.58 6.50 -10.79
CA ARG A 53 -3.46 5.39 -10.42
C ARG A 53 -2.90 4.10 -11.00
N GLY A 54 -3.00 3.02 -10.25
CA GLY A 54 -2.60 1.70 -10.69
C GLY A 54 -3.54 0.62 -10.18
N VAL A 55 -3.69 -0.45 -10.96
CA VAL A 55 -4.46 -1.63 -10.58
C VAL A 55 -3.69 -2.89 -10.98
N ALA A 56 -3.77 -3.92 -10.16
CA ALA A 56 -3.28 -5.26 -10.45
C ALA A 56 -4.43 -6.25 -10.29
N THR A 57 -4.65 -7.08 -11.30
CA THR A 57 -5.60 -8.21 -11.23
C THR A 57 -4.83 -9.51 -11.27
N LEU A 58 -5.00 -10.31 -10.23
CA LEU A 58 -4.36 -11.59 -10.02
C LEU A 58 -5.45 -12.64 -9.82
N ASP A 59 -5.07 -13.92 -9.73
CA ASP A 59 -6.05 -14.98 -9.49
C ASP A 59 -6.59 -14.88 -8.07
N GLY A 60 -7.89 -14.60 -7.95
CA GLY A 60 -8.59 -14.44 -6.68
C GLY A 60 -8.45 -13.08 -6.02
N VAL A 61 -7.59 -12.17 -6.48
CA VAL A 61 -7.43 -10.86 -5.85
C VAL A 61 -7.27 -9.72 -6.86
N GLY A 62 -7.78 -8.56 -6.50
CA GLY A 62 -7.57 -7.31 -7.19
C GLY A 62 -7.04 -6.27 -6.22
N LEU A 63 -5.94 -5.60 -6.57
CA LEU A 63 -5.32 -4.53 -5.78
C LEU A 63 -5.34 -3.22 -6.59
N GLY A 64 -5.55 -2.11 -5.91
CA GLY A 64 -5.63 -0.78 -6.48
C GLY A 64 -4.88 0.24 -5.64
N HIS A 65 -4.38 1.28 -6.30
CA HIS A 65 -3.61 2.35 -5.68
C HIS A 65 -3.95 3.70 -6.33
N ALA A 66 -4.23 4.71 -5.51
CA ALA A 66 -4.30 6.13 -5.89
C ALA A 66 -3.11 6.84 -5.24
N ARG A 67 -2.17 7.34 -6.04
CA ARG A 67 -0.92 7.92 -5.55
C ARG A 67 -0.99 9.43 -5.51
N LEU A 68 -0.47 10.01 -4.44
CA LEU A 68 0.04 11.37 -4.44
C LEU A 68 1.57 11.30 -4.61
N SER A 69 2.07 11.85 -5.71
CA SER A 69 3.48 11.85 -6.07
C SER A 69 4.21 13.02 -5.42
N ILE A 70 4.69 12.83 -4.18
CA ILE A 70 5.59 13.81 -3.53
C ILE A 70 7.06 13.55 -3.94
N ILE A 71 7.48 12.29 -4.11
CA ILE A 71 8.87 11.90 -4.48
C ILE A 71 8.86 10.79 -5.55
N ASP A 72 9.76 10.87 -6.52
CA ASP A 72 10.09 9.92 -7.61
C ASP A 72 8.94 9.06 -8.18
N PRO A 73 8.30 9.49 -9.29
CA PRO A 73 7.22 8.75 -9.95
C PRO A 73 7.64 7.47 -10.69
N ALA A 74 8.94 7.28 -10.99
CA ALA A 74 9.38 6.24 -11.93
C ALA A 74 9.64 4.90 -11.23
N LEU A 75 10.18 4.91 -10.01
CA LEU A 75 10.62 3.70 -9.29
C LEU A 75 9.62 3.19 -8.24
N GLY A 76 8.55 3.94 -7.95
CA GLY A 76 7.55 3.62 -6.92
C GLY A 76 6.16 3.24 -7.47
N ARG A 77 6.07 2.62 -8.66
CA ARG A 77 4.78 2.23 -9.25
C ARG A 77 4.07 1.20 -8.38
N GLN A 78 2.80 1.46 -8.11
CA GLN A 78 1.95 0.60 -7.28
C GLN A 78 0.66 0.19 -8.02
N PRO A 79 0.11 -1.03 -7.78
CA PRO A 79 0.66 -2.07 -6.91
C PRO A 79 2.03 -2.60 -7.37
N MET A 80 2.96 -2.76 -6.43
CA MET A 80 4.32 -3.21 -6.69
C MET A 80 4.39 -4.74 -6.60
N SER A 81 5.13 -5.39 -7.51
CA SER A 81 5.33 -6.85 -7.49
C SER A 81 6.80 -7.22 -7.51
N ILE A 82 7.16 -8.26 -6.76
CA ILE A 82 8.46 -8.95 -6.84
C ILE A 82 8.26 -10.42 -7.19
N ARG A 83 9.37 -11.13 -7.47
CA ARG A 83 9.36 -12.58 -7.78
C ARG A 83 8.33 -12.92 -8.87
N ASP A 84 8.34 -12.14 -9.94
CA ASP A 84 7.44 -12.31 -11.09
C ASP A 84 5.94 -12.35 -10.74
N GLY A 85 5.55 -11.65 -9.67
CA GLY A 85 4.15 -11.54 -9.24
C GLY A 85 3.75 -12.48 -8.11
N GLU A 86 4.68 -13.28 -7.55
CA GLU A 86 4.37 -14.12 -6.38
C GLU A 86 3.99 -13.30 -5.15
N LEU A 87 4.61 -12.13 -4.98
CA LEU A 87 4.27 -11.16 -3.94
C LEU A 87 3.91 -9.82 -4.60
N THR A 88 2.71 -9.32 -4.32
CA THR A 88 2.22 -8.02 -4.82
C THR A 88 1.64 -7.19 -3.68
N LEU A 89 2.01 -5.91 -3.62
CA LEU A 89 1.65 -4.98 -2.54
C LEU A 89 0.98 -3.72 -3.09
N THR A 90 -0.07 -3.26 -2.42
CA THR A 90 -0.50 -1.85 -2.48
C THR A 90 -0.37 -1.23 -1.08
N TYR A 91 0.18 -0.03 -1.01
CA TYR A 91 0.72 0.54 0.21
C TYR A 91 0.47 2.06 0.29
N ASN A 92 -0.08 2.49 1.42
CA ASN A 92 -0.20 3.89 1.82
C ASN A 92 0.52 4.09 3.15
N GLY A 93 1.63 4.82 3.15
CA GLY A 93 2.41 5.03 4.36
C GLY A 93 3.87 5.32 4.08
N GLU A 94 4.66 5.24 5.13
CA GLU A 94 6.11 5.32 5.10
C GLU A 94 6.70 4.44 6.22
N ILE A 95 7.69 3.62 5.87
CA ILE A 95 8.52 2.89 6.86
C ILE A 95 9.77 3.73 7.08
N PHE A 96 9.90 4.34 8.26
CA PHE A 96 10.98 5.25 8.58
C PHE A 96 12.34 4.55 8.66
N ASN A 97 12.37 3.31 9.15
CA ASN A 97 13.60 2.52 9.24
C ASN A 97 13.88 1.67 7.98
N TYR A 98 13.38 2.08 6.81
CA TYR A 98 13.50 1.27 5.60
C TYR A 98 14.95 1.11 5.11
N LEU A 99 15.84 2.08 5.39
CA LEU A 99 17.25 2.00 4.99
C LEU A 99 17.97 0.92 5.81
N GLU A 100 17.79 0.95 7.14
CA GLU A 100 18.38 -0.03 8.05
C GLU A 100 17.85 -1.44 7.76
N LEU A 101 16.54 -1.58 7.57
CA LEU A 101 15.93 -2.87 7.20
C LEU A 101 16.40 -3.36 5.83
N ARG A 102 16.60 -2.45 4.88
CA ARG A 102 17.13 -2.82 3.56
C ARG A 102 18.52 -3.41 3.67
N ASP A 103 19.39 -2.79 4.48
CA ASP A 103 20.76 -3.27 4.69
C ASP A 103 20.77 -4.64 5.39
N GLU A 104 19.92 -4.83 6.40
CA GLU A 104 19.72 -6.12 7.09
C GLU A 104 19.28 -7.22 6.10
N LEU A 105 18.22 -6.97 5.34
CA LEU A 105 17.68 -7.92 4.35
C LEU A 105 18.68 -8.19 3.23
N ALA A 106 19.44 -7.17 2.79
CA ALA A 106 20.51 -7.37 1.81
C ALA A 106 21.60 -8.29 2.36
N GLY A 107 21.96 -8.15 3.65
CA GLY A 107 22.86 -9.07 4.35
C GLY A 107 22.34 -10.51 4.42
N GLN A 108 21.01 -10.70 4.41
CA GLN A 108 20.34 -12.00 4.33
C GLN A 108 20.19 -12.53 2.88
N GLY A 109 20.73 -11.81 1.89
CA GLY A 109 20.75 -12.23 0.48
C GLY A 109 19.59 -11.70 -0.37
N HIS A 110 18.75 -10.80 0.15
CA HIS A 110 17.71 -10.16 -0.64
C HIS A 110 18.32 -9.16 -1.64
N ARG A 111 17.74 -9.10 -2.85
CA ARG A 111 18.15 -8.16 -3.90
C ARG A 111 17.06 -7.12 -4.14
N PHE A 112 17.44 -5.85 -4.21
CA PHE A 112 16.52 -4.74 -4.41
C PHE A 112 16.60 -4.18 -5.84
N ARG A 113 15.45 -3.86 -6.43
CA ARG A 113 15.33 -3.25 -7.77
C ARG A 113 15.06 -1.75 -7.72
N THR A 114 14.56 -1.27 -6.59
CA THR A 114 14.15 0.10 -6.33
C THR A 114 14.76 0.59 -5.00
N GLY A 115 14.72 1.90 -4.78
CA GLY A 115 15.04 2.51 -3.49
C GLY A 115 13.82 2.76 -2.60
N SER A 116 12.63 2.24 -2.97
CA SER A 116 11.40 2.51 -2.23
C SER A 116 11.26 1.57 -1.03
N ASP A 117 10.82 2.15 0.08
CA ASP A 117 10.29 1.45 1.24
C ASP A 117 9.23 0.38 0.90
N THR A 118 8.43 0.57 -0.15
CA THR A 118 7.47 -0.41 -0.67
C THR A 118 8.13 -1.76 -0.98
N GLU A 119 9.33 -1.74 -1.58
CA GLU A 119 10.06 -2.97 -1.85
C GLU A 119 10.63 -3.58 -0.57
N VAL A 120 11.03 -2.75 0.40
CA VAL A 120 11.47 -3.22 1.74
C VAL A 120 10.34 -3.97 2.44
N VAL A 121 9.10 -3.50 2.38
CA VAL A 121 7.94 -4.22 2.93
C VAL A 121 7.76 -5.59 2.26
N LEU A 122 7.85 -5.64 0.93
CA LEU A 122 7.75 -6.91 0.19
C LEU A 122 8.87 -7.89 0.55
N ARG A 123 10.11 -7.42 0.69
CA ARG A 123 11.26 -8.26 1.07
C ARG A 123 11.20 -8.72 2.51
N ALA A 124 10.80 -7.84 3.43
CA ALA A 124 10.58 -8.20 4.82
C ALA A 124 9.49 -9.27 4.97
N TYR A 125 8.43 -9.22 4.17
CA TYR A 125 7.43 -10.30 4.15
C TYR A 125 7.98 -11.61 3.55
N ASP A 126 8.80 -11.54 2.49
CA ASP A 126 9.41 -12.75 1.92
C ASP A 126 10.33 -13.47 2.93
N GLU A 127 11.02 -12.71 3.78
CA GLU A 127 11.89 -13.22 4.85
C GLU A 127 11.11 -13.68 6.09
N TYR A 128 10.33 -12.77 6.69
CA TYR A 128 9.73 -12.95 8.02
C TYR A 128 8.26 -13.36 7.98
N GLY A 129 7.63 -13.43 6.81
CA GLY A 129 6.20 -13.64 6.68
C GLY A 129 5.39 -12.52 7.31
N VAL A 130 4.31 -12.87 8.02
CA VAL A 130 3.43 -11.88 8.67
C VAL A 130 4.09 -11.17 9.85
N GLU A 131 5.15 -11.74 10.42
CA GLU A 131 5.91 -11.16 11.55
C GLU A 131 6.76 -9.96 11.12
N CYS A 132 6.88 -9.69 9.82
CA CYS A 132 7.61 -8.55 9.28
C CYS A 132 7.18 -7.21 9.89
N VAL A 133 5.90 -7.10 10.30
CA VAL A 133 5.34 -5.89 10.94
C VAL A 133 6.02 -5.52 12.25
N HIS A 134 6.64 -6.49 12.93
CA HIS A 134 7.37 -6.24 14.18
C HIS A 134 8.70 -5.52 13.93
N HIS A 135 9.24 -5.61 12.72
CA HIS A 135 10.47 -4.95 12.31
C HIS A 135 10.25 -3.51 11.83
N PHE A 136 8.99 -3.10 11.63
CA PHE A 136 8.65 -1.80 11.06
C PHE A 136 8.53 -0.69 12.11
N ASN A 137 9.23 0.41 11.86
CA ASN A 137 9.02 1.71 12.48
C ASN A 137 8.43 2.65 11.42
N GLY A 138 7.24 3.20 11.66
CA GLY A 138 6.59 4.03 10.66
C GLY A 138 5.09 4.15 10.84
N GLN A 139 4.45 4.62 9.78
CA GLN A 139 3.01 4.77 9.66
C GLN A 139 2.57 4.08 8.37
N TRP A 140 1.60 3.17 8.43
CA TRP A 140 1.23 2.38 7.25
C TRP A 140 -0.18 1.86 7.28
N ALA A 141 -0.69 1.69 6.08
CA ALA A 141 -1.77 0.81 5.72
C ALA A 141 -1.33 0.09 4.44
N PHE A 142 -1.33 -1.24 4.42
CA PHE A 142 -1.02 -1.99 3.21
C PHE A 142 -1.89 -3.22 3.02
N ALA A 143 -1.94 -3.67 1.78
CA ALA A 143 -2.50 -4.96 1.37
C ALA A 143 -1.50 -5.71 0.50
N LEU A 144 -1.04 -6.86 0.99
CA LEU A 144 -0.07 -7.74 0.36
C LEU A 144 -0.73 -9.06 -0.06
N TRP A 145 -0.58 -9.43 -1.32
CA TRP A 145 -0.97 -10.73 -1.83
C TRP A 145 0.24 -11.66 -1.91
N ASP A 146 0.16 -12.80 -1.23
CA ASP A 146 1.07 -13.94 -1.38
C ASP A 146 0.38 -15.01 -2.23
N ALA A 147 0.80 -15.13 -3.49
CA ALA A 147 0.23 -16.09 -4.43
C ALA A 147 0.57 -17.54 -4.07
N ARG A 148 1.76 -17.80 -3.49
CA ARG A 148 2.21 -19.14 -3.08
C ARG A 148 1.32 -19.70 -1.99
N ARG A 149 0.89 -18.83 -1.07
CA ARG A 149 0.01 -19.18 0.06
C ARG A 149 -1.47 -18.85 -0.18
N ARG A 150 -1.82 -18.28 -1.34
CA ARG A 150 -3.14 -17.72 -1.67
C ARG A 150 -3.72 -16.87 -0.53
N ARG A 151 -2.91 -15.94 -0.02
CA ARG A 151 -3.22 -15.16 1.19
C ARG A 151 -3.17 -13.67 0.90
N LEU A 152 -4.24 -12.97 1.27
CA LEU A 152 -4.24 -11.51 1.38
C LEU A 152 -3.91 -11.13 2.82
N PHE A 153 -2.82 -10.39 3.02
CA PHE A 153 -2.40 -9.85 4.29
C PHE A 153 -2.65 -8.34 4.32
N LEU A 154 -3.55 -7.92 5.20
CA LEU A 154 -3.83 -6.52 5.47
C LEU A 154 -3.15 -6.11 6.77
N SER A 155 -2.49 -4.95 6.79
CA SER A 155 -1.81 -4.45 7.99
C SER A 155 -1.96 -2.94 8.12
N ARG A 156 -2.07 -2.48 9.37
CA ARG A 156 -2.01 -1.07 9.78
C ARG A 156 -0.91 -0.89 10.82
N ASP A 157 -0.37 0.32 10.90
CA ASP A 157 0.54 0.70 11.98
C ASP A 157 -0.14 0.66 13.36
N ARG A 158 0.70 0.66 14.40
CA ARG A 158 0.31 0.48 15.81
C ARG A 158 -0.70 1.51 16.31
N LEU A 159 -0.69 2.71 15.74
CA LEU A 159 -1.59 3.79 16.12
C LEU A 159 -2.72 3.99 15.10
N GLY A 160 -2.70 3.22 14.00
CA GLY A 160 -3.67 3.33 12.92
C GLY A 160 -3.64 4.69 12.23
N ILE A 161 -2.47 5.31 12.10
CA ILE A 161 -2.33 6.65 11.51
C ILE A 161 -2.86 6.68 10.07
N ARG A 162 -2.53 5.65 9.28
CA ARG A 162 -3.12 5.48 7.94
C ARG A 162 -4.42 4.66 8.04
N PRO A 163 -5.54 5.16 7.48
CA PRO A 163 -6.81 4.44 7.53
C PRO A 163 -6.79 3.23 6.60
N LEU A 164 -7.43 2.16 7.05
CA LEU A 164 -7.74 0.97 6.26
C LEU A 164 -9.00 0.33 6.84
N PHE A 165 -9.99 0.16 5.98
CA PHE A 165 -11.28 -0.45 6.27
C PHE A 165 -11.42 -1.71 5.43
N TYR A 166 -12.14 -2.69 5.95
CA TYR A 166 -12.53 -3.86 5.18
C TYR A 166 -13.96 -4.25 5.49
N ALA A 167 -14.61 -4.88 4.52
CA ALA A 167 -15.95 -5.42 4.67
C ALA A 167 -16.03 -6.78 3.99
N ARG A 168 -16.81 -7.68 4.59
CA ARG A 168 -17.23 -8.92 3.95
C ARG A 168 -18.58 -8.67 3.29
N THR A 169 -18.69 -8.91 2.00
CA THR A 169 -19.94 -8.70 1.27
C THR A 169 -20.45 -10.02 0.71
N LYS A 170 -21.78 -10.19 0.81
CA LYS A 170 -22.54 -11.25 0.15
C LYS A 170 -23.66 -10.53 -0.59
N LYS A 171 -23.47 -10.21 -1.87
CA LYS A 171 -24.62 -9.74 -2.67
C LYS A 171 -25.52 -10.96 -2.93
N THR A 172 -26.83 -10.78 -2.84
CA THR A 172 -27.80 -11.85 -3.11
C THR A 172 -27.57 -12.39 -4.53
N GLY A 173 -27.24 -13.68 -4.66
CA GLY A 173 -26.86 -14.31 -5.94
C GLY A 173 -25.40 -14.10 -6.39
N ALA A 174 -24.62 -13.29 -5.68
CA ALA A 174 -23.17 -13.18 -5.87
C ALA A 174 -22.41 -14.01 -4.82
N ARG A 175 -21.20 -14.40 -5.18
CA ARG A 175 -20.30 -15.17 -4.33
C ARG A 175 -19.62 -14.28 -3.30
N GLU A 176 -19.24 -14.86 -2.16
CA GLU A 176 -18.63 -14.15 -1.04
C GLU A 176 -17.31 -13.47 -1.46
N GLU A 177 -17.18 -12.20 -1.11
CA GLU A 177 -15.99 -11.40 -1.37
C GLU A 177 -15.64 -10.54 -0.15
N PHE A 178 -14.35 -10.29 0.03
CA PHE A 178 -13.84 -9.29 0.96
C PHE A 178 -13.39 -8.07 0.15
N VAL A 179 -13.81 -6.88 0.57
CA VAL A 179 -13.41 -5.61 -0.03
C VAL A 179 -12.66 -4.78 1.01
N PHE A 180 -11.66 -4.01 0.58
CA PHE A 180 -10.94 -3.09 1.45
C PHE A 180 -10.66 -1.76 0.75
N ALA A 181 -10.51 -0.70 1.54
CA ALA A 181 -10.13 0.65 1.11
C ALA A 181 -9.54 1.47 2.27
#